data_AF-A0A814XPW1-F1
#
_entry.id   AF-A0A814XPW1-F1
#
_cell.length_a   1.000
_cell.length_b   1.000
_cell.length_c   1.000
_cell.angle_alpha   90.00
_cell.angle_beta   90.00
_cell.angle_gamma   90.00
#
_symmetry.space_group_name_H-M   'P 1'
#
loop_
_entity.id
_entity.type
_entity.pdbx_description
1 polymer ?
#
loop_
_entity_poly.entity_id
_entity_poly.type
_entity_poly.pdbx_seq_one_letter_code
_entity_poly.pdbx_strand_id
1 'polypeptide(L)'
;MNNCLFLTTLTSPIYAILNEHLSSFQLHKRWKTPLSCKINEYIDDIVYNNGTLALIMKASSNNAVIFDLQSSKTLDRLWTFPMDINKSWFQQTIRCCSLKYDEWLVIEGNTSRLFHILTNGKVKATEK
;
A
#
# COMPACT_ATOMS: atom_id res chain seq x y z
N MET A 1 -5.56 -1.77 -18.98
CA MET A 1 -4.83 -0.54 -18.60
C MET A 1 -3.37 -0.87 -18.84
N ASN A 2 -2.84 -0.57 -20.02
CA ASN A 2 -1.48 -0.98 -20.36
C ASN A 2 -0.55 0.18 -20.01
N ASN A 3 0.23 -0.01 -18.94
CA ASN A 3 1.28 0.87 -18.41
C ASN A 3 0.82 2.09 -17.60
N CYS A 4 0.20 1.86 -16.44
CA CYS A 4 0.05 2.88 -15.39
C CYS A 4 1.22 2.80 -14.40
N LEU A 5 1.78 3.95 -14.02
CA LEU A 5 2.63 4.11 -12.84
C LEU A 5 1.80 4.71 -11.70
N PHE A 6 1.78 4.04 -10.56
CA PHE A 6 1.14 4.56 -9.35
C PHE A 6 2.20 5.15 -8.42
N LEU A 7 1.97 6.37 -7.95
CA LEU A 7 2.88 7.09 -7.05
C LEU A 7 2.12 7.60 -5.83
N THR A 8 2.84 7.75 -4.73
CA THR A 8 2.37 8.41 -3.52
C THR A 8 3.41 9.40 -3.02
N THR A 9 2.98 10.40 -2.24
CA THR A 9 3.86 11.31 -1.51
C THR A 9 3.54 11.26 -0.01
N LEU A 10 4.53 11.58 0.83
CA LEU A 10 4.36 11.61 2.28
C LEU A 10 3.34 12.68 2.75
N THR A 11 3.05 13.67 1.92
CA THR A 11 2.17 14.81 2.23
C THR A 11 0.81 14.77 1.53
N SER A 12 0.42 13.60 1.00
CA SER A 12 -0.78 13.31 0.16
C SER A 12 -0.65 13.80 -1.28
N PRO A 13 -1.32 13.21 -2.31
CA PRO A 13 -2.14 11.98 -2.44
C PRO A 13 -1.53 10.80 -3.26
N ILE A 14 -2.34 9.76 -3.58
CA ILE A 14 -2.05 8.78 -4.67
C ILE A 14 -2.26 9.43 -6.05
N TYR A 15 -1.30 9.23 -6.93
CA TYR A 15 -1.31 9.61 -8.34
C TYR A 15 -1.30 8.33 -9.20
N ALA A 16 -2.17 8.26 -10.20
CA ALA A 16 -1.96 7.37 -11.34
C ALA A 16 -1.46 8.22 -12.52
N ILE A 17 -0.31 7.83 -13.01
CA ILE A 17 0.33 8.38 -14.19
C ILE A 17 0.17 7.34 -15.29
N LEU A 18 -0.37 7.72 -16.44
CA LEU A 18 -0.34 6.85 -17.60
C LEU A 18 0.97 7.06 -18.34
N ASN A 19 1.55 5.95 -18.80
CA ASN A 19 2.68 5.97 -19.69
C ASN A 19 2.18 5.63 -21.10
N GLU A 20 1.48 6.59 -21.72
CA GLU A 20 0.92 6.41 -23.07
C GLU A 20 2.02 6.52 -24.14
N HIS A 21 3.11 7.24 -23.85
CA HIS A 21 4.26 7.38 -24.72
C HIS A 21 5.55 7.43 -23.90
N LEU A 22 6.55 6.62 -24.29
CA LEU A 22 7.89 6.48 -23.67
C LEU A 22 8.68 7.80 -23.51
N SER A 23 8.14 8.95 -23.93
CA SER A 23 8.78 10.26 -23.91
C SER A 23 8.27 11.24 -22.85
N SER A 24 7.09 11.00 -22.23
CA SER A 24 6.63 11.87 -21.13
C SER A 24 5.63 11.21 -20.19
N PHE A 25 5.81 11.45 -18.89
CA PHE A 25 4.85 11.06 -17.86
C PHE A 25 3.68 12.05 -17.87
N GLN A 26 2.48 11.58 -18.22
CA GLN A 26 1.27 12.39 -18.11
C GLN A 26 0.45 11.96 -16.90
N LEU A 27 0.11 12.93 -16.05
CA LEU A 27 -0.79 12.69 -14.94
C LEU A 27 -2.18 12.35 -15.49
N HIS A 28 -2.59 11.10 -15.34
CA HIS A 28 -3.89 10.64 -15.80
C HIS A 28 -4.97 10.88 -14.75
N LYS A 29 -4.67 10.56 -13.49
CA LYS A 29 -5.64 10.64 -12.41
C LYS A 29 -4.97 10.92 -11.07
N ARG A 30 -5.63 11.73 -10.25
CA ARG A 30 -5.19 12.08 -8.90
C ARG A 30 -6.34 11.85 -7.92
N TRP A 31 -6.12 11.04 -6.88
CA TRP A 31 -7.12 10.79 -5.85
C TRP A 31 -6.75 11.49 -4.55
N LYS A 32 -7.38 12.64 -4.27
CA LYS A 32 -7.09 13.42 -3.06
C LYS A 32 -7.64 12.75 -1.80
N THR A 33 -7.05 13.05 -0.65
CA THR A 33 -7.64 12.84 0.68
C THR A 33 -9.09 13.39 0.71
N PRO A 34 -10.08 12.69 1.31
CA PRO A 34 -9.96 11.45 2.06
C PRO A 34 -10.09 10.16 1.22
N LEU A 35 -10.14 10.26 -0.11
CA LEU A 35 -10.36 9.09 -0.98
C LEU A 35 -9.15 8.16 -1.02
N SER A 36 -7.93 8.68 -0.86
CA SER A 36 -6.69 7.88 -0.87
C SER A 36 -6.21 7.45 0.52
N CYS A 37 -6.28 8.35 1.50
CA CYS A 37 -5.97 8.11 2.91
C CYS A 37 -6.72 9.12 3.79
N LYS A 38 -6.84 8.89 5.10
CA LYS A 38 -7.38 9.92 6.02
C LYS A 38 -6.37 11.06 6.23
N ILE A 39 -6.84 12.18 6.77
CA ILE A 39 -6.04 13.41 7.01
C ILE A 39 -4.76 13.14 7.83
N ASN A 40 -4.80 12.19 8.77
CA ASN A 40 -3.66 11.85 9.63
C ASN A 40 -2.95 10.56 9.20
N GLU A 41 -3.20 10.06 7.99
CA GLU A 41 -2.61 8.85 7.43
C GLU A 41 -1.75 9.20 6.21
N TYR A 42 -0.62 8.52 6.05
CA TYR A 42 0.20 8.59 4.85
C TYR A 42 0.49 7.18 4.33
N ILE A 43 0.74 7.08 3.03
CA ILE A 43 1.07 5.81 2.37
C ILE A 43 2.59 5.71 2.28
N ASP A 44 3.14 4.70 2.93
CA ASP A 44 4.57 4.39 3.02
C ASP A 44 5.05 3.51 1.85
N ASP A 45 4.15 2.66 1.34
CA ASP A 45 4.41 1.73 0.25
C ASP A 45 3.16 1.51 -0.60
N ILE A 46 3.35 1.35 -1.92
CA ILE A 46 2.27 1.08 -2.88
C ILE A 46 2.73 0.05 -3.89
N VAL A 47 1.93 -1.00 -4.08
CA VAL A 47 2.20 -2.06 -5.06
C VAL A 47 0.93 -2.32 -5.88
N TYR A 48 1.06 -2.25 -7.19
CA TYR A 48 0.01 -2.66 -8.11
C TYR A 48 0.12 -4.13 -8.45
N ASN A 49 -0.99 -4.87 -8.37
CA ASN A 49 -1.08 -6.24 -8.84
C ASN A 49 -2.48 -6.53 -9.37
N ASN A 50 -2.59 -6.98 -10.62
CA ASN A 50 -3.82 -7.50 -11.22
C ASN A 50 -5.10 -6.67 -10.97
N GLY A 51 -5.03 -5.35 -11.14
CA GLY A 51 -6.18 -4.44 -10.92
C GLY A 51 -6.43 -4.05 -9.46
N THR A 52 -5.53 -4.43 -8.55
CA THR A 52 -5.55 -4.03 -7.14
C THR A 52 -4.33 -3.16 -6.80
N LEU A 53 -4.49 -2.32 -5.77
CA LEU A 53 -3.43 -1.55 -5.13
C LEU A 53 -3.32 -2.01 -3.70
N ALA A 54 -2.17 -2.55 -3.35
CA ALA A 54 -1.79 -2.85 -1.98
C ALA A 54 -1.04 -1.65 -1.41
N LEU A 55 -1.52 -1.17 -0.26
CA LEU A 55 -1.07 0.06 0.37
C LEU A 55 -0.61 -0.24 1.80
N ILE A 56 0.61 0.16 2.12
CA ILE A 56 1.04 0.26 3.52
C ILE A 56 0.75 1.68 3.99
N MET A 57 -0.20 1.83 4.89
CA MET A 57 -0.61 3.10 5.45
C MET A 57 -0.17 3.22 6.90
N LYS A 58 0.28 4.41 7.28
CA LYS A 58 0.69 4.72 8.65
C LYS A 58 -0.06 5.94 9.14
N ALA A 59 -0.62 5.84 10.34
CA ALA A 59 -1.21 6.95 11.03
C ALA A 59 -0.15 7.72 11.84
N SER A 60 -0.09 9.04 11.64
CA SER A 60 0.81 9.92 12.39
C SER A 60 0.37 10.10 13.85
N SER A 61 -0.93 9.97 14.13
CA SER A 61 -1.51 10.30 15.44
C SER A 61 -1.46 9.17 16.47
N ASN A 62 -1.63 7.91 16.06
CA ASN A 62 -1.79 6.78 16.97
C ASN A 62 -0.87 5.59 16.65
N ASN A 63 0.13 5.79 15.80
CA ASN A 63 1.11 4.78 15.42
C ASN A 63 0.54 3.51 14.76
N ALA A 64 -0.73 3.52 14.33
CA ALA A 64 -1.31 2.39 13.62
C ALA A 64 -0.64 2.20 12.25
N VAL A 65 -0.32 0.95 11.94
CA VAL A 65 0.08 0.52 10.60
C VAL A 65 -1.04 -0.35 10.06
N ILE A 66 -1.43 -0.07 8.82
CA ILE A 66 -2.51 -0.77 8.14
C ILE A 66 -1.99 -1.23 6.78
N PHE A 67 -2.23 -2.49 6.47
CA PHE A 67 -2.12 -3.00 5.12
C PHE A 67 -3.51 -3.04 4.47
N ASP A 68 -3.73 -2.19 3.47
CA ASP A 68 -5.00 -2.06 2.77
C ASP A 68 -4.88 -2.60 1.35
N LEU A 69 -5.85 -3.42 0.93
CA LEU A 69 -6.01 -3.77 -0.48
C LEU A 69 -7.20 -3.02 -1.06
N GLN A 70 -6.98 -2.30 -2.14
CA GLN A 70 -8.00 -1.47 -2.80
C GLN A 70 -8.11 -1.82 -4.29
N SER A 71 -9.28 -1.59 -4.87
CA SER A 71 -9.48 -1.59 -6.32
C SER A 71 -8.65 -0.47 -6.96
N SER A 72 -7.81 -0.76 -7.96
CA SER A 72 -7.00 0.27 -8.62
C SER A 72 -7.85 1.25 -9.46
N LYS A 73 -9.09 0.87 -9.79
CA LYS A 73 -10.00 1.67 -10.62
C LYS A 73 -10.79 2.67 -9.78
N THR A 74 -11.32 2.21 -8.65
CA THR A 74 -12.26 2.95 -7.80
C THR A 74 -11.67 3.43 -6.48
N LEU A 75 -10.57 2.81 -6.01
CA LEU A 75 -10.04 2.90 -4.64
C LEU A 75 -11.00 2.35 -3.56
N ASP A 76 -12.02 1.59 -3.94
CA ASP A 76 -12.83 0.89 -2.96
C ASP A 76 -11.98 -0.14 -2.23
N ARG A 77 -12.06 -0.13 -0.90
CA ARG A 77 -11.36 -1.09 -0.05
C ARG A 77 -11.95 -2.48 -0.24
N LEU A 78 -11.10 -3.43 -0.61
CA LEU A 78 -11.43 -4.85 -0.68
C LEU A 78 -11.31 -5.48 0.71
N TRP A 79 -10.21 -5.23 1.40
CA TRP A 79 -10.01 -5.61 2.80
C TRP A 79 -8.91 -4.78 3.45
N THR A 80 -8.82 -4.88 4.77
CA THR A 80 -7.80 -4.24 5.60
C THR A 80 -7.23 -5.23 6.58
N PHE A 81 -5.91 -5.16 6.79
CA PHE A 81 -5.21 -5.93 7.81
C PHE A 81 -4.46 -4.95 8.74
N PRO A 82 -4.94 -4.76 9.98
CA PRO A 82 -4.21 -3.96 10.95
C PRO A 82 -2.96 -4.73 11.40
N MET A 83 -1.80 -4.07 11.35
CA MET A 83 -0.54 -4.66 11.73
C MET A 83 -0.17 -4.26 13.15
N ASP A 84 -0.02 -5.25 14.04
CA ASP A 84 0.51 -5.04 15.39
C ASP A 84 2.03 -4.99 15.36
N ILE A 85 2.56 -3.77 15.20
CA ILE A 85 3.98 -3.47 15.10
C ILE A 85 4.37 -2.59 16.28
N ASN A 86 5.28 -3.10 17.09
CA ASN A 86 5.80 -2.40 18.25
C ASN A 86 6.82 -1.35 17.78
N LYS A 87 6.56 -0.05 18.01
CA LYS A 87 7.47 1.02 17.56
C LYS A 87 8.59 1.24 18.57
N SER A 88 9.84 1.04 18.13
CA SER A 88 10.93 1.95 18.51
C SER A 88 10.92 3.12 17.53
N TRP A 89 10.98 4.35 18.04
CA TRP A 89 10.76 5.55 17.22
C TRP A 89 11.79 5.68 16.08
N PHE A 90 11.29 6.17 14.94
CA PHE A 90 11.94 6.43 13.64
C PHE A 90 11.98 5.26 12.63
N GLN A 91 11.38 5.52 11.46
CA GLN A 91 11.66 4.89 10.16
C GLN A 91 11.55 3.36 10.06
N GLN A 92 10.55 2.74 10.69
CA GLN A 92 10.19 1.35 10.35
C GLN A 92 9.81 1.29 8.88
N THR A 93 10.70 0.75 8.05
CA THR A 93 10.40 0.52 6.65
C THR A 93 9.53 -0.73 6.59
N ILE A 94 8.32 -0.59 6.06
CA ILE A 94 7.41 -1.70 5.88
C ILE A 94 7.13 -1.80 4.39
N ARG A 95 7.51 -2.92 3.80
CA ARG A 95 7.35 -3.16 2.37
C ARG A 95 6.41 -4.31 2.14
N CYS A 96 5.69 -4.26 1.04
CA CYS A 96 4.88 -5.37 0.58
C CYS A 96 5.26 -5.78 -0.84
N CYS A 97 4.97 -7.01 -1.20
CA CYS A 97 5.00 -7.48 -2.57
C CYS A 97 3.94 -8.55 -2.80
N SER A 98 3.51 -8.68 -4.05
CA SER A 98 2.61 -9.76 -4.44
C SER A 98 3.37 -11.07 -4.57
N LEU A 99 2.73 -12.15 -4.16
CA LEU A 99 3.14 -13.53 -4.37
C LEU A 99 2.28 -14.15 -5.48
N LYS A 100 2.53 -15.42 -5.79
CA LYS A 100 1.64 -16.19 -6.67
C LYS A 100 0.23 -16.25 -6.08
N TYR A 101 -0.76 -16.36 -6.96
CA TYR A 101 -2.19 -16.46 -6.61
C TYR A 101 -2.75 -15.25 -5.86
N ASP A 102 -2.23 -14.05 -6.15
CA ASP A 102 -2.69 -12.77 -5.56
C ASP A 102 -2.60 -12.72 -4.01
N GLU A 103 -1.75 -13.58 -3.43
CA GLU A 103 -1.34 -13.49 -2.02
C GLU A 103 -0.28 -12.40 -1.85
N TRP A 104 -0.02 -12.02 -0.60
CA TRP A 104 0.86 -10.89 -0.28
C TRP A 104 1.88 -11.28 0.77
N LEU A 105 3.11 -10.80 0.59
CA LEU A 105 4.13 -10.82 1.62
C LEU A 105 4.35 -9.40 2.11
N VAL A 106 4.29 -9.20 3.42
CA VAL A 106 4.61 -7.93 4.06
C VAL A 106 5.80 -8.11 4.99
N ILE A 107 6.78 -7.24 4.87
CA ILE A 107 8.05 -7.30 5.60
C ILE A 107 8.13 -6.07 6.49
N GLU A 108 8.28 -6.28 7.80
CA GLU A 108 8.55 -5.24 8.79
C GLU A 108 10.05 -5.21 9.08
N GLY A 109 10.72 -4.14 8.64
CA GLY A 109 12.17 -4.10 8.57
C GLY A 109 12.90 -4.12 9.91
N ASN A 110 12.29 -3.66 11.01
CA ASN A 110 13.02 -3.56 12.28
C ASN A 110 13.10 -4.90 13.01
N THR A 111 12.01 -5.67 13.05
CA THR A 111 12.03 -6.99 13.71
C THR A 111 12.20 -8.13 12.71
N SER A 112 12.40 -7.82 11.43
CA SER A 112 12.46 -8.78 10.31
C SER A 112 11.21 -9.67 10.22
N ARG A 113 10.09 -9.21 10.79
CA ARG A 113 8.83 -9.97 10.78
C ARG A 113 8.26 -10.02 9.39
N LEU A 114 7.88 -11.22 8.98
CA LEU A 114 7.26 -11.50 7.70
C LEU A 114 5.82 -11.92 7.93
N PHE A 115 4.90 -11.30 7.20
CA PHE A 115 3.48 -11.66 7.21
C PHE A 115 3.12 -12.20 5.83
N HIS A 116 2.70 -13.45 5.79
CA HIS A 116 2.08 -14.02 4.60
C HIS A 116 0.58 -13.82 4.70
N ILE A 117 0.02 -13.02 3.81
CA ILE A 117 -1.39 -12.63 3.80
C ILE A 117 -2.08 -13.23 2.57
N LEU A 118 -3.19 -13.90 2.80
CA LEU A 118 -4.01 -14.54 1.77
C LEU A 118 -4.80 -13.49 0.96
N THR A 119 -5.36 -13.90 -0.17
CA THR A 119 -6.19 -13.06 -1.04
C THR A 119 -7.39 -12.42 -0.35
N ASN A 120 -7.87 -12.99 0.77
CA ASN A 120 -8.98 -12.49 1.57
C ASN A 120 -8.55 -11.60 2.75
N GLY A 121 -7.28 -11.23 2.84
CA GLY A 121 -6.74 -10.38 3.90
C GLY A 121 -6.42 -11.11 5.22
N LYS A 122 -6.63 -12.43 5.30
CA LYS A 122 -6.25 -13.21 6.48
C LYS A 122 -4.77 -13.57 6.46
N VAL A 123 -4.14 -13.58 7.63
CA VAL A 123 -2.75 -14.05 7.80
C VAL A 123 -2.72 -15.57 7.69
N LYS A 124 -1.88 -16.08 6.79
CA LYS A 124 -1.56 -17.50 6.65
C LYS A 124 -0.48 -17.92 7.64
N ALA A 125 0.57 -17.13 7.72
CA ALA A 125 1.74 -17.39 8.56
C ALA A 125 2.42 -16.08 8.96
N THR A 126 3.16 -16.12 10.07
CA THR A 126 4.03 -15.03 10.52
C THR A 126 5.36 -15.61 10.95
N GLU A 127 6.44 -15.16 10.30
CA GLU A 127 7.81 -15.58 10.59
C GLU A 127 8.59 -14.43 11.23
N LYS A 128 9.66 -14.77 11.97
CA LYS A 128 10.58 -13.84 12.63
C LYS A 128 12.02 -14.15 12.22
#